data_AF-A4ID37-F1
#
_entry.id   AF-A4ID37-F1
#
_cell.length_a   1.000
_cell.length_b   1.000
_cell.length_c   1.000
_cell.angle_alpha   90.00
_cell.angle_beta   90.00
_cell.angle_gamma   90.00
#
_symmetry.space_group_name_H-M   'P 1'
#
loop_
_entity.id
_entity.type
_entity.pdbx_description
1 polymer ?
#
loop_
_entity_poly.entity_id
_entity_poly.type
_entity_poly.pdbx_seq_one_letter_code
_entity_poly.pdbx_strand_id
1 'polypeptide(L)'
;MQQSLIPGHNNNRHLTYDEVENNIGGLPVTDNRIQDLFDSLDVDHSGTVSVEVVKRFYMGLEHYGVDLSDKELDEMVRKYAATHDESLSYEEFACFVLSLAQW
;
A
#
# COMPACT_ATOMS: atom_id res chain seq x y z
N MET A 1 -11.00 12.53 17.38
CA MET A 1 -9.58 12.56 16.96
C MET A 1 -9.35 11.28 16.18
N GLN A 2 -9.17 11.34 14.86
CA GLN A 2 -8.77 10.15 14.09
C GLN A 2 -7.36 9.79 14.54
N GLN A 3 -7.19 8.67 15.25
CA GLN A 3 -5.85 8.17 15.56
C GLN A 3 -5.17 7.82 14.24
N SER A 4 -3.96 8.35 14.02
CA SER A 4 -3.16 7.94 12.88
C SER A 4 -2.86 6.44 13.04
N LEU A 5 -3.14 5.66 12.00
CA LEU A 5 -2.82 4.22 11.94
C LEU A 5 -1.31 3.98 11.84
N ILE A 6 -0.51 5.05 11.89
CA ILE A 6 0.92 5.01 11.71
C ILE A 6 1.60 5.14 13.10
N PRO A 7 2.11 4.06 13.74
CA PRO A 7 2.99 4.20 14.90
C PRO A 7 4.14 5.19 14.63
N GLY A 8 4.40 6.09 15.58
CA GLY A 8 5.28 7.24 15.41
C GLY A 8 4.56 8.51 14.94
N HIS A 9 3.41 8.37 14.27
CA HIS A 9 2.67 9.49 13.71
C HIS A 9 1.86 10.21 14.78
N ASN A 10 2.34 11.37 15.21
CA ASN A 10 1.77 12.09 16.34
C ASN A 10 0.58 13.01 15.96
N ASN A 11 0.06 12.90 14.72
CA ASN A 11 -0.99 13.76 14.16
C ASN A 11 -0.72 15.27 14.30
N ASN A 12 0.55 15.65 14.47
CA ASN A 12 0.95 17.03 14.52
C ASN A 12 1.32 17.51 13.10
N ARG A 13 1.39 18.83 12.92
CA ARG A 13 1.84 19.44 11.65
C ARG A 13 3.33 19.22 11.36
N HIS A 14 4.03 18.42 12.15
CA HIS A 14 5.47 18.22 12.07
C HIS A 14 5.78 16.72 12.17
N LEU A 15 6.26 16.15 11.07
CA LEU A 15 6.85 14.81 11.05
C LEU A 15 8.21 14.87 11.76
N THR A 16 8.40 14.02 12.77
CA THR A 16 9.69 13.71 13.37
C THR A 16 10.58 12.96 12.36
N TYR A 17 11.88 12.93 12.63
CA TYR A 17 12.84 12.19 11.80
C TYR A 17 12.42 10.71 11.61
N ASP A 18 11.97 10.06 12.69
CA ASP A 18 11.46 8.69 12.64
C ASP A 18 10.17 8.55 11.82
N GLU A 19 9.28 9.56 11.86
CA GLU A 19 8.11 9.59 10.99
C GLU A 19 8.55 9.73 9.53
N VAL A 20 9.54 10.56 9.20
CA VAL A 20 10.01 10.74 7.82
C VAL A 20 10.66 9.46 7.28
N GLU A 21 11.52 8.81 8.05
CA GLU A 21 12.18 7.56 7.63
C GLU A 21 11.16 6.44 7.38
N ASN A 22 10.06 6.43 8.12
CA ASN A 22 9.00 5.43 7.99
C ASN A 22 7.79 5.93 7.19
N ASN A 23 7.86 7.04 6.43
CA ASN A 23 6.68 7.62 5.78
C ASN A 23 6.99 8.28 4.43
N ILE A 24 7.94 7.73 3.67
CA ILE A 24 8.43 8.33 2.42
C ILE A 24 7.35 8.49 1.34
N GLY A 25 6.16 7.91 1.48
CA GLY A 25 5.02 8.14 0.57
C GLY A 25 3.64 8.02 1.20
N GLY A 26 3.46 8.36 2.49
CA GLY A 26 2.18 8.12 3.18
C GLY A 26 2.00 6.67 3.67
N LEU A 27 2.81 5.75 3.15
CA LEU A 27 2.83 4.34 3.55
C LEU A 27 4.00 4.05 4.49
N PRO A 28 3.73 3.61 5.71
CA PRO A 28 4.75 3.11 6.60
C PRO A 28 5.07 1.66 6.32
N VAL A 29 6.22 1.44 5.71
CA VAL A 29 6.61 0.13 5.19
C VAL A 29 7.51 -0.59 6.18
N THR A 30 6.87 -1.17 7.19
CA THR A 30 7.45 -2.21 8.06
C THR A 30 6.73 -3.52 7.79
N ASP A 31 7.40 -4.68 7.88
CA ASP A 31 6.80 -6.00 7.60
C ASP A 31 5.43 -6.19 8.28
N ASN A 32 5.32 -5.84 9.57
CA ASN A 32 4.08 -5.94 10.33
C ASN A 32 2.94 -5.12 9.72
N ARG A 33 3.23 -3.93 9.16
CA ARG A 33 2.20 -3.05 8.58
C ARG A 33 1.79 -3.48 7.19
N ILE A 34 2.71 -4.03 6.40
CA ILE A 34 2.34 -4.62 5.10
C ILE A 34 1.36 -5.77 5.34
N GLN A 35 1.62 -6.59 6.37
CA GLN A 35 0.71 -7.64 6.79
C GLN A 35 -0.63 -7.10 7.27
N ASP A 36 -0.65 -6.11 8.17
CA ASP A 36 -1.91 -5.48 8.63
C ASP A 36 -2.72 -4.90 7.46
N LEU A 37 -2.05 -4.27 6.49
CA LEU A 37 -2.68 -3.76 5.27
C LEU A 37 -3.25 -4.89 4.42
N PHE A 38 -2.48 -5.95 4.20
CA PHE A 38 -2.92 -7.12 3.44
C PHE A 38 -4.14 -7.77 4.08
N ASP A 39 -4.10 -8.02 5.39
CA ASP A 39 -5.19 -8.62 6.16
C ASP A 39 -6.46 -7.74 6.13
N SER A 40 -6.31 -6.41 6.01
CA SER A 40 -7.44 -5.49 5.85
C SER A 40 -8.10 -5.55 4.46
N LEU A 41 -7.36 -6.00 3.45
CA LEU A 41 -7.81 -6.09 2.05
C LEU A 41 -8.31 -7.50 1.71
N ASP A 42 -7.72 -8.55 2.29
CA ASP A 42 -8.14 -9.96 2.17
C ASP A 42 -9.32 -10.26 3.11
N VAL A 43 -10.46 -9.61 2.85
CA VAL A 43 -11.68 -9.69 3.68
C VAL A 43 -12.23 -11.12 3.77
N ASP A 44 -12.02 -11.93 2.73
CA ASP A 44 -12.46 -13.32 2.68
C ASP A 44 -11.42 -14.31 3.22
N HIS A 45 -10.26 -13.83 3.68
CA HIS A 45 -9.16 -14.65 4.20
C HIS A 45 -8.74 -15.76 3.22
N SER A 46 -8.73 -15.42 1.94
CA SER A 46 -8.37 -16.31 0.85
C SER A 46 -6.86 -16.54 0.74
N GLY A 47 -6.07 -15.65 1.34
CA GLY A 47 -4.62 -15.58 1.17
C GLY A 47 -4.19 -14.83 -0.09
N THR A 48 -5.12 -14.23 -0.84
CA THR A 48 -4.83 -13.37 -1.99
C THR A 48 -5.74 -12.14 -2.01
N VAL A 49 -5.30 -11.06 -2.65
CA VAL A 49 -6.10 -9.85 -2.85
C VAL A 49 -6.31 -9.62 -4.35
N SER A 50 -7.55 -9.45 -4.79
CA SER A 50 -7.82 -9.20 -6.21
C SER A 50 -7.14 -7.92 -6.71
N VAL A 51 -6.75 -7.90 -8.00
CA VAL A 51 -6.18 -6.71 -8.65
C VAL A 51 -7.08 -5.49 -8.44
N GLU A 52 -8.40 -5.65 -8.52
CA GLU A 52 -9.37 -4.56 -8.28
C GLU A 52 -9.30 -3.99 -6.86
N VAL A 53 -9.10 -4.84 -5.84
CA VAL A 53 -8.93 -4.39 -4.46
C VAL A 53 -7.63 -3.62 -4.30
N VAL A 54 -6.53 -4.09 -4.88
CA VAL A 54 -5.23 -3.40 -4.86
C VAL A 54 -5.30 -2.05 -5.59
N LYS A 55 -5.99 -1.99 -6.73
CA LYS A 55 -6.24 -0.73 -7.46
C LYS A 55 -7.01 0.28 -6.61
N ARG A 56 -8.09 -0.16 -5.95
CA ARG A 56 -8.87 0.71 -5.04
C ARG A 56 -8.06 1.17 -3.84
N PHE A 57 -7.24 0.29 -3.28
CA PHE A 57 -6.30 0.64 -2.23
C PHE A 57 -5.35 1.75 -2.70
N TYR A 58 -4.70 1.56 -3.85
CA TYR A 58 -3.82 2.56 -4.45
C TYR A 58 -4.53 3.90 -4.68
N MET A 59 -5.73 3.91 -5.25
CA MET A 59 -6.52 5.13 -5.46
C MET A 59 -6.92 5.85 -4.16
N GLY A 60 -6.93 5.14 -3.03
CA GLY A 60 -7.18 5.71 -1.70
C GLY A 60 -5.94 6.34 -1.05
N LEU A 61 -4.75 6.13 -1.62
CA LEU A 61 -3.51 6.76 -1.16
C LEU A 61 -3.41 8.20 -1.66
N GLU A 62 -2.70 9.02 -0.90
CA GLU A 62 -2.39 10.40 -1.31
C GLU A 62 -1.19 10.40 -2.24
N HIS A 63 -1.43 10.69 -3.53
CA HIS A 63 -0.37 10.69 -4.56
C HIS A 63 0.30 12.06 -4.78
N TYR A 64 0.05 13.04 -3.91
CA TYR A 64 0.59 14.42 -4.03
C TYR A 64 0.43 15.04 -5.44
N GLY A 65 -0.64 14.69 -6.14
CA GLY A 65 -0.96 15.16 -7.50
C GLY A 65 -0.38 14.32 -8.65
N VAL A 66 0.20 13.15 -8.36
CA VAL A 66 0.71 12.19 -9.35
C VAL A 66 -0.21 10.97 -9.44
N ASP A 67 -1.41 11.17 -9.97
CA ASP A 67 -2.34 10.05 -10.17
C ASP A 67 -1.97 9.28 -11.45
N LEU A 68 -1.81 7.96 -11.33
CA LEU A 68 -1.74 7.08 -12.48
C LEU A 68 -3.12 6.97 -13.13
N SER A 69 -3.17 6.90 -14.46
CA SER A 69 -4.40 6.51 -15.15
C SER A 69 -4.81 5.09 -14.77
N ASP A 70 -6.10 4.77 -14.88
CA ASP A 70 -6.61 3.42 -14.56
C ASP A 70 -5.85 2.31 -15.31
N LYS A 71 -5.42 2.61 -16.55
CA LYS A 71 -4.63 1.72 -17.38
C LYS A 71 -3.19 1.57 -16.86
N GLU A 72 -2.53 2.67 -16.52
CA GLU A 72 -1.17 2.62 -15.96
C GLU A 72 -1.14 1.89 -14.62
N LEU A 73 -2.16 2.12 -13.79
CA LEU A 73 -2.32 1.42 -12.53
C LEU A 73 -2.58 -0.08 -12.73
N ASP A 74 -3.43 -0.45 -13.69
CA ASP A 74 -3.66 -1.86 -14.05
C ASP A 74 -2.38 -2.54 -14.53
N GLU A 75 -1.63 -1.90 -15.44
CA GLU A 75 -0.34 -2.40 -15.92
C GLU A 75 0.69 -2.53 -14.79
N MET A 76 0.73 -1.55 -13.88
CA MET A 76 1.62 -1.57 -12.72
C MET A 76 1.28 -2.73 -11.78
N VAL A 77 0.01 -2.92 -11.41
CA VAL A 77 -0.42 -3.98 -10.50
C VAL A 77 -0.22 -5.37 -11.15
N ARG A 78 -0.58 -5.52 -12.43
CA ARG A 78 -0.38 -6.78 -13.17
C ARG A 78 1.08 -7.19 -13.31
N LYS A 79 2.01 -6.23 -13.28
CA LYS A 79 3.45 -6.53 -13.26
C LYS A 79 3.86 -7.33 -12.01
N TYR A 80 3.17 -7.14 -10.89
CA TYR A 80 3.43 -7.85 -9.63
C TYR A 80 2.60 -9.12 -9.47
N ALA A 81 1.44 -9.21 -10.13
CA ALA A 81 0.55 -10.38 -10.11
C ALA A 81 1.08 -11.53 -10.99
N ALA A 82 2.25 -12.07 -10.66
CA ALA A 82 2.94 -13.09 -11.47
C ALA A 82 2.38 -14.51 -11.29
N THR A 83 1.80 -14.79 -10.13
CA THR A 83 1.31 -16.12 -9.72
C THR A 83 -0.15 -16.32 -10.12
N HIS A 84 -0.95 -15.26 -10.03
CA HIS A 84 -2.36 -15.26 -10.39
C HIS A 84 -2.71 -13.99 -11.17
N ASP A 85 -3.17 -14.13 -12.41
CA ASP A 85 -3.41 -12.99 -13.31
C ASP A 85 -4.42 -11.94 -12.77
N GLU A 86 -5.27 -12.34 -11.82
CA GLU A 86 -6.35 -11.53 -11.27
C GLU A 86 -6.21 -11.23 -9.77
N SER A 87 -5.16 -11.74 -9.11
CA SER A 87 -4.95 -11.54 -7.66
C SER A 87 -3.47 -11.55 -7.27
N LEU A 88 -3.14 -10.82 -6.20
CA LEU A 88 -1.80 -10.80 -5.62
C LEU A 88 -1.80 -11.65 -4.34
N SER A 89 -0.86 -12.58 -4.26
CA SER A 89 -0.46 -13.19 -2.98
C SER A 89 0.17 -12.14 -2.05
N TYR A 90 0.31 -12.49 -0.77
CA TYR A 90 0.98 -11.62 0.21
C TYR A 90 2.37 -11.15 -0.27
N GLU A 91 3.19 -12.05 -0.84
CA GLU A 91 4.54 -11.73 -1.30
C GLU A 91 4.53 -10.73 -2.47
N GLU A 92 3.58 -10.87 -3.39
CA GLU A 92 3.41 -9.98 -4.54
C GLU A 92 2.88 -8.62 -4.11
N PHE A 93 1.91 -8.60 -3.19
CA PHE A 93 1.41 -7.36 -2.59
C PHE A 93 2.49 -6.63 -1.81
N ALA A 94 3.31 -7.34 -1.02
CA ALA A 94 4.43 -6.76 -0.30
C ALA A 94 5.45 -6.15 -1.26
N CYS A 95 5.81 -6.85 -2.34
CA CYS A 95 6.67 -6.31 -3.39
C CYS A 95 6.08 -5.06 -4.04
N PHE A 96 4.77 -5.07 -4.31
CA PHE A 96 4.07 -3.91 -4.85
C PHE A 96 4.14 -2.72 -3.89
N VAL A 97 3.79 -2.88 -2.61
CA VAL A 97 3.83 -1.83 -1.59
C VAL A 97 5.25 -1.29 -1.38
N LEU A 98 6.25 -2.17 -1.31
CA LEU A 98 7.65 -1.78 -1.22
C LEU A 98 8.10 -0.96 -2.44
N SER A 99 7.60 -1.29 -3.63
CA SER A 99 7.91 -0.52 -4.85
C SER A 99 7.35 0.88 -4.83
N LEU A 100 6.19 1.10 -4.19
CA LEU A 100 5.59 2.43 -4.03
C LEU A 100 6.38 3.29 -3.04
N ALA A 101 6.96 2.68 -2.01
CA ALA A 101 7.75 3.38 -1.00
C ALA A 101 9.18 3.73 -1.44
N GLN A 102 9.63 3.26 -2.60
CA GLN A 102 10.94 3.60 -3.16
C GLN A 102 10.95 4.92 -3.95
N TRP A 103 9.78 5.52 -4.21
CA TRP A 103 9.63 6.79 -4.90
C TRP A 103 9.42 7.93 -3.90
#